data_AF-V4AKY2-F1
#
_entry.id   AF-V4AKY2-F1
#
_cell.length_a   1.000
_cell.length_b   1.000
_cell.length_c   1.000
_cell.angle_alpha   90.00
_cell.angle_beta   90.00
_cell.angle_gamma   90.00
#
_symmetry.space_group_name_H-M   'P 1'
#
loop_
_entity.id
_entity.type
_entity.pdbx_description
1 polymer ?
#
loop_
_entity_poly.entity_id
_entity_poly.type
_entity_poly.pdbx_seq_one_letter_code
_entity_poly.pdbx_strand_id
1 'polypeptide(L)'
;MDGKRCYIHRISRVQNLTLWKYYALKKIEMLHENDGIDVNEEKLFHGTQSHCVEAISRKGFDWRVCGKHGTLYGEGCYFARNARYSHDYTDYHTYKQQKRAKNLLKMFLSKVLVGKSTGGQRGFRKPPPLFPESDAMGRCYDSCVDDIFDPKIWVIFDSHQSYPEYLVEYTSSELMDYSCV
;
A
#
# COMPACT_ATOMS: atom_id res chain seq x y z
N MET A 1 -9.31 -17.68 17.36
CA MET A 1 -8.29 -16.63 17.46
C MET A 1 -9.01 -15.29 17.49
N ASP A 2 -9.08 -14.64 18.64
CA ASP A 2 -9.75 -13.34 18.76
C ASP A 2 -9.08 -12.30 17.85
N GLY A 3 -9.88 -11.71 16.97
CA GLY A 3 -9.41 -10.62 16.11
C GLY A 3 -9.16 -9.36 16.92
N LYS A 4 -8.12 -8.60 16.58
CA LYS A 4 -7.89 -7.26 17.12
C LYS A 4 -9.15 -6.40 16.89
N ARG A 5 -9.88 -6.05 17.96
CA ARG A 5 -11.06 -5.18 17.84
C ARG A 5 -10.60 -3.74 17.60
N CYS A 6 -11.14 -3.12 16.56
CA CYS A 6 -10.83 -1.75 16.18
C CYS A 6 -12.12 -0.95 16.03
N TYR A 7 -12.06 0.33 16.36
CA TYR A 7 -13.19 1.26 16.29
C TYR A 7 -12.86 2.38 15.31
N ILE A 8 -13.59 2.44 14.20
CA ILE A 8 -13.42 3.48 13.17
C ILE A 8 -14.07 4.77 13.69
N HIS A 9 -13.31 5.86 13.69
CA HIS A 9 -13.78 7.18 14.08
C HIS A 9 -14.14 8.04 12.87
N ARG A 10 -13.33 7.96 11.81
CA ARG A 10 -13.52 8.78 10.62
C ARG A 10 -12.98 8.09 9.37
N ILE A 11 -13.67 8.30 8.26
CA ILE A 11 -13.21 7.97 6.92
C ILE A 11 -13.25 9.26 6.12
N SER A 12 -12.10 9.71 5.62
CA SER A 12 -11.97 10.94 4.85
C SER A 12 -11.55 10.61 3.43
N ARG A 13 -12.33 11.06 2.44
CA ARG A 13 -11.93 10.97 1.03
C ARG A 13 -10.82 11.98 0.76
N VAL A 14 -9.70 11.52 0.22
CA VAL A 14 -8.63 12.39 -0.24
C VAL A 14 -9.01 12.94 -1.62
N GLN A 15 -8.97 14.26 -1.77
CA GLN A 15 -9.25 14.93 -3.05
C GLN A 15 -7.99 15.62 -3.54
N ASN A 16 -7.17 14.90 -4.28
CA ASN A 16 -5.96 15.43 -4.90
C ASN A 16 -6.04 15.25 -6.42
N LEU A 17 -6.49 16.30 -7.12
CA LEU A 17 -6.73 16.26 -8.57
C LEU A 17 -5.44 15.97 -9.37
N THR A 18 -4.29 16.44 -8.89
CA THR A 18 -3.01 16.20 -9.56
C THR A 18 -2.62 14.73 -9.50
N LEU A 19 -2.66 14.12 -8.31
CA LEU A 19 -2.40 12.68 -8.18
C LEU A 19 -3.41 11.84 -8.96
N TRP A 20 -4.69 12.24 -8.94
CA TRP A 20 -5.72 11.57 -9.73
C TRP A 20 -5.42 11.59 -11.24
N LYS A 21 -4.95 12.72 -11.78
CA LYS A 21 -4.57 12.83 -13.19
C LYS A 21 -3.41 11.90 -13.55
N TYR A 22 -2.36 11.84 -12.72
CA TYR A 22 -1.26 10.91 -12.95
C TYR A 22 -1.71 9.44 -12.88
N TYR A 23 -2.54 9.10 -11.88
CA TYR A 23 -3.12 7.77 -11.76
C TYR A 23 -3.96 7.38 -12.98
N ALA A 24 -4.85 8.27 -13.42
CA ALA A 24 -5.72 8.03 -14.57
C ALA A 24 -4.91 7.89 -15.86
N LEU A 25 -3.86 8.71 -16.05
CA LEU A 25 -2.97 8.60 -17.19
C LEU A 25 -2.19 7.28 -17.16
N LYS A 26 -1.66 6.88 -16.00
CA LYS A 26 -0.96 5.60 -15.85
C LYS A 26 -1.87 4.41 -16.15
N LYS A 27 -3.15 4.48 -15.79
CA LYS A 27 -4.14 3.46 -16.14
C LYS A 27 -4.32 3.32 -17.66
N ILE A 28 -4.36 4.43 -18.38
CA ILE A 28 -4.46 4.45 -19.85
C ILE A 28 -3.17 3.91 -20.49
N GLU A 29 -2.01 4.28 -19.97
CA GLU A 29 -0.71 3.74 -20.42
C GLU A 29 -0.67 2.22 -20.29
N MET A 30 -0.97 1.70 -19.10
CA MET A 30 -1.00 0.26 -18.84
C MET A 30 -2.08 -0.48 -19.67
N LEU A 31 -3.20 0.16 -19.98
CA LEU A 31 -4.24 -0.39 -20.88
C LEU A 31 -3.69 -0.60 -22.29
N HIS A 32 -2.99 0.40 -22.84
CA HIS A 32 -2.39 0.30 -24.16
C HIS A 32 -1.27 -0.75 -24.20
N GLU A 33 -0.43 -0.80 -23.16
CA GLU A 33 0.60 -1.83 -23.03
C GLU A 33 0.01 -3.24 -22.88
N ASN A 34 -1.22 -3.35 -22.38
CA ASN A 34 -1.94 -4.61 -22.22
C ASN A 34 -2.88 -4.92 -23.40
N ASP A 35 -2.54 -4.48 -24.61
CA ASP A 35 -3.29 -4.77 -25.84
C ASP A 35 -4.76 -4.35 -25.77
N GLY A 36 -5.06 -3.27 -25.02
CA GLY A 36 -6.41 -2.76 -24.81
C GLY A 36 -7.25 -3.56 -23.80
N ILE A 37 -6.66 -4.55 -23.13
CA ILE A 37 -7.31 -5.30 -22.05
C ILE A 37 -7.23 -4.50 -20.75
N ASP A 38 -8.38 -4.32 -20.10
CA ASP A 38 -8.49 -3.58 -18.85
C ASP A 38 -7.45 -4.01 -17.81
N VAL A 39 -6.83 -3.00 -17.20
CA VAL A 39 -5.80 -3.17 -16.19
C VAL A 39 -6.44 -3.61 -14.88
N ASN A 40 -5.93 -4.68 -14.28
CA ASN A 40 -6.34 -5.10 -12.94
C ASN A 40 -6.11 -3.97 -11.93
N GLU A 41 -7.19 -3.48 -11.34
CA GLU A 41 -7.23 -2.44 -10.32
C GLU A 41 -7.80 -3.03 -9.02
N GLU A 42 -7.06 -2.87 -7.93
CA GLU A 42 -7.45 -3.35 -6.60
C GLU A 42 -7.64 -2.21 -5.61
N LYS A 43 -8.48 -2.44 -4.60
CA LYS A 43 -8.59 -1.58 -3.42
C LYS A 43 -7.80 -2.19 -2.27
N LEU A 44 -6.65 -1.61 -1.95
CA LEU A 44 -5.71 -2.19 -0.99
C LEU A 44 -5.39 -1.23 0.16
N PHE A 45 -5.07 -1.81 1.32
CA PHE A 45 -4.72 -1.07 2.53
C PHE A 45 -3.24 -0.74 2.59
N HIS A 46 -2.91 0.46 3.07
CA HIS A 46 -1.54 0.89 3.34
C HIS A 46 -1.46 1.49 4.75
N GLY A 47 -0.78 0.78 5.65
CA GLY A 47 -0.50 1.27 7.00
C GLY A 47 0.66 2.23 6.96
N THR A 48 0.56 3.33 7.70
CA THR A 48 1.64 4.32 7.76
C THR A 48 1.69 4.98 9.13
N GLN A 49 2.84 5.56 9.45
CA GLN A 49 2.98 6.44 10.61
C GLN A 49 2.26 7.76 10.37
N SER A 50 1.73 8.34 11.45
CA SER A 50 0.88 9.53 11.41
C SER A 50 1.55 10.74 10.78
N HIS A 51 2.88 10.86 10.93
CA HIS A 51 3.65 11.97 10.37
C HIS A 51 3.78 11.89 8.84
N CYS A 52 3.59 10.73 8.22
CA CYS A 52 3.64 10.57 6.76
C CYS A 52 2.30 10.89 6.07
N VAL A 53 1.19 10.93 6.82
CA VAL A 53 -0.17 11.03 6.26
C VAL A 53 -0.35 12.27 5.38
N GLU A 54 0.12 13.44 5.84
CA GLU A 54 0.02 14.67 5.06
C GLU A 54 0.88 14.60 3.79
N ALA A 55 2.10 14.07 3.90
CA ALA A 55 2.99 13.90 2.76
C ALA A 55 2.37 12.97 1.71
N ILE A 56 1.85 11.81 2.12
CA ILE A 56 1.18 10.86 1.22
C ILE A 56 -0.05 11.49 0.55
N SER A 57 -0.89 12.20 1.32
CA SER A 57 -2.10 12.84 0.79
C SER A 57 -1.78 13.92 -0.27
N ARG A 58 -0.66 14.62 -0.11
CA ARG A 58 -0.25 15.71 -1.02
C ARG A 58 0.58 15.21 -2.21
N LYS A 59 1.48 14.25 -1.98
CA LYS A 59 2.53 13.85 -2.93
C LYS A 59 2.41 12.41 -3.43
N GLY A 60 1.48 11.63 -2.90
CA GLY A 60 1.35 10.21 -3.22
C GLY A 60 2.32 9.34 -2.43
N PHE A 61 2.33 8.05 -2.73
CA PHE A 61 3.21 7.09 -2.08
C PHE A 61 4.61 7.12 -2.69
N ASP A 62 5.63 7.41 -1.88
CA ASP A 62 7.03 7.31 -2.28
C ASP A 62 7.78 6.44 -1.27
N TRP A 63 8.09 5.20 -1.66
CA TRP A 63 8.78 4.22 -0.80
C TRP A 63 10.19 4.68 -0.37
N ARG A 64 10.80 5.64 -1.11
CA ARG A 64 12.10 6.22 -0.74
C ARG A 64 11.97 7.17 0.44
N VAL A 65 10.77 7.68 0.69
CA VAL A 65 10.46 8.65 1.74
C VAL A 65 9.66 8.02 2.89
N CYS A 66 8.74 7.09 2.60
CA CYS A 66 7.77 6.53 3.56
C CYS A 66 8.29 5.32 4.38
N GLY A 67 9.61 5.18 4.54
CA GLY A 67 10.23 4.17 5.40
C GLY A 67 10.46 2.81 4.69
N LYS A 68 11.65 2.24 4.90
CA LYS A 68 12.05 0.93 4.38
C LYS A 68 11.58 -0.21 5.30
N HIS A 69 10.28 -0.38 5.50
CA HIS A 69 9.77 -1.47 6.31
C HIS A 69 9.35 -2.63 5.42
N GLY A 70 10.00 -3.78 5.59
CA GLY A 70 9.69 -5.03 4.88
C GLY A 70 10.01 -4.99 3.38
N THR A 71 11.28 -5.05 2.98
CA THR A 71 11.70 -5.12 1.56
C THR A 71 11.80 -6.55 1.02
N LEU A 72 11.06 -7.49 1.61
CA LEU A 72 11.19 -8.92 1.32
C LEU A 72 10.80 -9.27 -0.12
N TYR A 73 9.86 -8.53 -0.70
CA TYR A 73 9.30 -8.76 -2.03
C TYR A 73 9.68 -7.64 -3.04
N GLY A 74 10.63 -6.78 -2.67
CA GLY A 74 11.12 -5.67 -3.49
C GLY A 74 11.24 -4.35 -2.73
N GLU A 75 11.97 -3.40 -3.31
CA GLU A 75 12.12 -2.01 -2.88
C GLU A 75 11.02 -1.16 -3.54
N GLY A 76 9.81 -1.22 -2.98
CA GLY A 76 8.62 -0.49 -3.48
C GLY A 76 7.63 -0.17 -2.38
N CYS A 77 6.48 0.39 -2.77
CA CYS A 77 5.36 0.68 -1.87
C CYS A 77 4.54 -0.60 -1.63
N TYR A 78 4.35 -0.96 -0.36
CA TYR A 78 3.63 -2.18 0.02
C TYR A 78 2.15 -1.88 0.28
N PHE A 79 1.28 -2.69 -0.30
CA PHE A 79 -0.17 -2.62 -0.14
C PHE A 79 -0.69 -4.00 0.24
N ALA A 80 -1.68 -4.06 1.13
CA ALA A 80 -2.20 -5.33 1.64
C ALA A 80 -3.68 -5.51 1.31
N ARG A 81 -4.07 -6.74 1.02
CA ARG A 81 -5.48 -7.14 0.85
C ARG A 81 -6.29 -6.88 2.12
N ASN A 82 -5.68 -7.15 3.27
CA ASN A 82 -6.35 -7.13 4.57
C ASN A 82 -5.82 -6.00 5.45
N ALA A 83 -6.72 -5.18 6.00
CA ALA A 83 -6.40 -4.09 6.92
C ALA A 83 -5.61 -4.55 8.17
N ARG A 84 -5.83 -5.80 8.61
CA ARG A 84 -5.09 -6.41 9.73
C ARG A 84 -3.58 -6.43 9.49
N TYR A 85 -3.14 -6.67 8.26
CA TYR A 85 -1.72 -6.64 7.92
C TYR A 85 -1.19 -5.21 8.00
N SER A 86 -1.88 -4.27 7.36
CA SER A 86 -1.52 -2.84 7.37
C SER A 86 -1.52 -2.23 8.78
N HIS A 87 -2.34 -2.73 9.69
CA HIS A 87 -2.40 -2.27 11.09
C HIS A 87 -1.02 -2.31 11.78
N ASP A 88 -0.24 -3.35 11.55
CA ASP A 88 1.08 -3.54 12.19
C ASP A 88 2.12 -2.54 11.64
N TYR A 89 1.83 -1.84 10.54
CA TYR A 89 2.67 -0.79 9.94
C TYR A 89 2.20 0.63 10.28
N THR A 90 1.22 0.76 11.17
CA THR A 90 0.81 2.05 11.75
C THR A 90 1.65 2.37 12.99
N ASP A 91 1.34 3.48 13.68
CA ASP A 91 1.95 3.82 14.97
C ASP A 91 1.58 2.86 16.12
N TYR A 92 0.83 1.77 15.85
CA TYR A 92 0.35 0.82 16.87
C TYR A 92 1.47 0.32 17.79
N HIS A 93 2.58 -0.18 17.25
CA HIS A 93 3.68 -0.70 18.06
C HIS A 93 4.35 0.40 18.90
N THR A 94 4.53 1.59 18.33
CA THR A 94 5.05 2.78 19.03
C THR A 94 4.16 3.15 20.21
N TYR A 95 2.85 3.23 20.01
CA TYR A 95 1.90 3.59 21.05
C TYR A 95 1.78 2.54 22.13
N LYS A 96 1.82 1.25 21.75
CA LYS A 96 1.83 0.12 22.68
C LYS A 96 3.07 0.16 23.58
N GLN A 97 4.25 0.40 23.01
CA GLN A 97 5.50 0.50 23.78
C GLN A 97 5.49 1.68 24.75
N GLN A 98 4.93 2.82 24.32
CA GLN A 98 4.82 4.04 25.14
C GLN A 98 3.67 3.99 26.16
N LYS A 99 2.87 2.91 26.20
CA LYS A 99 1.64 2.79 27.01
C LYS A 99 0.70 3.99 26.84
N ARG A 100 0.65 4.57 25.64
CA ARG A 100 -0.21 5.72 25.37
C ARG A 100 -1.61 5.27 25.00
N ALA A 101 -2.56 5.56 25.89
CA ALA A 101 -3.95 5.22 25.68
C ALA A 101 -4.59 6.05 24.55
N LYS A 102 -5.53 5.44 23.82
CA LYS A 102 -6.46 6.11 22.88
C LYS A 102 -5.82 6.87 21.70
N ASN A 103 -4.58 6.56 21.33
CA ASN A 103 -4.00 7.21 20.15
C ASN A 103 -4.65 6.74 18.85
N LEU A 104 -4.95 7.72 17.99
CA LEU A 104 -5.58 7.52 16.70
C LEU A 104 -4.59 6.90 15.72
N LEU A 105 -4.90 5.70 15.23
CA LEU A 105 -4.18 5.02 14.18
C LEU A 105 -4.73 5.43 12.81
N LYS A 106 -3.87 5.42 11.81
CA LYS A 106 -4.18 5.90 10.46
C LYS A 106 -3.70 4.92 9.41
N MET A 107 -4.55 4.61 8.46
CA MET A 107 -4.18 3.83 7.27
C MET A 107 -4.93 4.36 6.04
N PHE A 108 -4.38 4.16 4.86
CA PHE A 108 -5.06 4.46 3.62
C PHE A 108 -5.76 3.22 3.06
N LEU A 109 -6.94 3.43 2.45
CA LEU A 109 -7.51 2.53 1.45
C LEU A 109 -7.27 3.18 0.09
N SER A 110 -6.53 2.50 -0.77
CA SER A 110 -5.97 3.07 -2.00
C SER A 110 -6.47 2.31 -3.22
N LYS A 111 -6.64 3.02 -4.33
CA LYS A 111 -6.76 2.40 -5.66
C LYS A 111 -5.36 2.07 -6.16
N VAL A 112 -5.14 0.84 -6.60
CA VAL A 112 -3.82 0.35 -7.00
C VAL A 112 -3.94 -0.42 -8.32
N LEU A 113 -3.21 0.03 -9.34
CA LEU A 113 -3.08 -0.64 -10.63
C LEU A 113 -2.07 -1.78 -10.51
N VAL A 114 -2.54 -2.95 -10.11
CA VAL A 114 -1.69 -4.12 -9.86
C VAL A 114 -1.27 -4.82 -11.16
N GLY A 115 -2.06 -4.70 -12.22
CA GLY A 115 -1.76 -5.27 -13.54
C GLY A 115 -1.43 -6.77 -13.50
N LYS A 116 -0.44 -7.18 -14.29
CA LYS A 116 0.17 -8.51 -14.26
C LYS A 116 1.19 -8.58 -13.12
N SER A 117 0.87 -9.35 -12.10
CA SER A 117 1.75 -9.58 -10.94
C SER A 117 2.66 -10.80 -11.12
N THR A 118 3.78 -10.82 -10.39
CA THR A 118 4.66 -11.99 -10.25
C THR A 118 5.23 -12.08 -8.84
N GLY A 119 5.88 -13.18 -8.48
CA GLY A 119 6.52 -13.34 -7.19
C GLY A 119 7.61 -12.28 -6.95
N GLY A 120 7.54 -11.59 -5.81
CA GLY A 120 8.54 -10.61 -5.43
C GLY A 120 9.78 -11.22 -4.79
N GLN A 121 10.90 -10.53 -4.92
CA GLN A 121 12.15 -10.92 -4.29
C GLN A 121 12.89 -9.72 -3.71
N ARG A 122 13.60 -9.95 -2.61
CA ARG A 122 14.45 -8.94 -1.98
C ARG A 122 15.47 -8.41 -2.98
N GLY A 123 15.60 -7.09 -3.04
CA GLY A 123 16.54 -6.40 -3.92
C GLY A 123 15.97 -6.02 -5.29
N PHE A 124 14.76 -6.47 -5.65
CA PHE A 124 14.07 -5.94 -6.84
C PHE A 124 13.81 -4.44 -6.66
N ARG A 125 14.17 -3.65 -7.68
CA ARG A 125 13.91 -2.19 -7.75
C ARG A 125 12.86 -1.82 -8.80
N LYS A 126 12.47 -2.79 -9.61
CA LYS A 126 11.35 -2.79 -10.53
C LYS A 126 10.89 -4.25 -10.67
N PRO A 127 9.66 -4.53 -11.15
CA PRO A 127 9.26 -5.88 -11.46
C PRO A 127 10.17 -6.50 -12.54
N PRO A 128 10.34 -7.84 -12.56
CA PRO A 128 11.18 -8.50 -13.54
C PRO A 128 10.55 -8.46 -14.95
N PRO A 129 11.34 -8.73 -16.02
CA PRO A 129 10.84 -8.90 -17.38
C PRO A 129 9.83 -10.06 -17.50
N LEU A 130 8.85 -9.95 -18.41
CA LEU A 130 7.90 -11.04 -18.72
C LEU A 130 8.59 -12.24 -19.38
N PHE A 131 9.58 -11.98 -20.23
CA PHE A 131 10.32 -12.99 -20.98
C PHE A 131 11.83 -12.82 -20.76
N PRO A 132 12.35 -13.12 -19.57
CA PRO A 132 13.73 -12.79 -19.20
C PRO A 132 14.80 -13.49 -20.06
N GLU A 133 14.49 -14.66 -20.62
CA GLU A 133 15.43 -15.42 -21.44
C GLU A 133 15.52 -14.91 -22.89
N SER A 134 14.43 -14.38 -23.45
CA SER A 134 14.36 -13.95 -24.85
C SER A 134 14.38 -12.44 -25.03
N ASP A 135 13.94 -11.67 -24.02
CA ASP A 135 13.90 -10.21 -24.03
C ASP A 135 14.05 -9.62 -22.62
N ALA A 136 15.29 -9.68 -22.10
CA ALA A 136 15.61 -9.21 -20.75
C ALA A 136 15.40 -7.69 -20.54
N MET A 137 15.31 -6.90 -21.61
CA MET A 137 15.06 -5.45 -21.55
C MET A 137 13.63 -5.08 -21.97
N GLY A 138 12.81 -6.07 -22.30
CA GLY A 138 11.44 -5.89 -22.74
C GLY A 138 10.45 -5.52 -21.64
N ARG A 139 9.18 -5.75 -21.96
CA ARG A 139 8.06 -5.49 -21.06
C ARG A 139 8.24 -6.24 -19.75
N CYS A 140 8.13 -5.52 -18.64
CA CYS A 140 8.16 -6.08 -17.29
C CYS A 140 6.75 -6.43 -16.80
N TYR A 141 6.68 -7.21 -15.74
CA TYR A 141 5.47 -7.29 -14.92
C TYR A 141 5.12 -5.90 -14.35
N ASP A 142 3.90 -5.74 -13.88
CA ASP A 142 3.38 -4.45 -13.39
C ASP A 142 3.56 -4.31 -11.87
N SER A 143 3.62 -5.44 -11.15
CA SER A 143 3.78 -5.48 -9.69
C SER A 143 4.43 -6.79 -9.22
N CYS A 144 4.85 -6.80 -7.96
CA CYS A 144 5.32 -8.02 -7.28
C CYS A 144 4.37 -8.39 -6.14
N VAL A 145 4.24 -9.68 -5.83
CA VAL A 145 3.38 -10.20 -4.76
C VAL A 145 4.13 -11.16 -3.84
N ASP A 146 3.58 -11.43 -2.66
CA ASP A 146 4.10 -12.40 -1.71
C ASP A 146 3.84 -13.85 -2.15
N ASP A 147 2.67 -14.12 -2.72
CA ASP A 147 2.26 -15.42 -3.24
C ASP A 147 1.47 -15.20 -4.55
N ILE A 148 1.82 -15.91 -5.61
CA ILE A 148 1.19 -15.73 -6.93
C ILE A 148 -0.19 -16.38 -7.06
N PHE A 149 -0.53 -17.32 -6.17
CA PHE A 149 -1.80 -18.04 -6.17
C PHE A 149 -2.81 -17.44 -5.20
N ASP A 150 -2.36 -16.94 -4.04
CA ASP A 150 -3.18 -16.22 -3.06
C ASP A 150 -2.49 -14.93 -2.58
N PRO A 151 -2.39 -13.90 -3.43
CA PRO A 151 -1.71 -12.66 -3.07
C PRO A 151 -2.39 -11.96 -1.87
N LYS A 152 -1.58 -11.63 -0.86
CA LYS A 152 -2.00 -10.82 0.31
C LYS A 152 -1.30 -9.48 0.33
N ILE A 153 -0.17 -9.36 -0.35
CA ILE A 153 0.69 -8.19 -0.39
C ILE A 153 1.03 -7.90 -1.86
N TRP A 154 0.95 -6.64 -2.25
CA TRP A 154 1.48 -6.13 -3.51
C TRP A 154 2.58 -5.11 -3.24
N VAL A 155 3.62 -5.17 -4.05
CA VAL A 155 4.71 -4.19 -4.10
C VAL A 155 4.62 -3.45 -5.42
N ILE A 156 4.46 -2.14 -5.31
CA ILE A 156 4.32 -1.21 -6.43
C ILE A 156 5.55 -0.33 -6.50
N PHE A 157 6.16 -0.24 -7.69
CA PHE A 157 7.45 0.42 -7.89
C PHE A 157 7.30 1.82 -8.51
N ASP A 158 6.23 2.05 -9.28
CA ASP A 158 5.86 3.36 -9.82
C ASP A 158 4.75 3.98 -8.97
N SER A 159 5.03 5.16 -8.40
CA SER A 159 4.08 5.88 -7.54
C SER A 159 2.75 6.20 -8.24
N HIS A 160 2.76 6.40 -9.57
CA HIS A 160 1.57 6.74 -10.33
C HIS A 160 0.61 5.55 -10.49
N GLN A 161 1.03 4.32 -10.18
CA GLN A 161 0.14 3.15 -10.14
C GLN A 161 -0.79 3.16 -8.91
N SER A 162 -0.69 4.15 -8.02
CA SER A 162 -1.46 4.17 -6.77
C SER A 162 -2.05 5.55 -6.46
N TYR A 163 -3.29 5.55 -5.96
CA TYR A 163 -3.99 6.75 -5.51
C TYR A 163 -4.55 6.54 -4.10
N PRO A 164 -4.12 7.34 -3.09
CA PRO A 164 -4.68 7.25 -1.74
C PRO A 164 -6.12 7.77 -1.75
N GLU A 165 -7.13 6.90 -1.86
CA GLU A 165 -8.52 7.31 -2.07
C GLU A 165 -9.19 7.73 -0.76
N TYR A 166 -8.95 6.98 0.31
CA TYR A 166 -9.51 7.25 1.63
C TYR A 166 -8.45 7.14 2.72
N LEU A 167 -8.50 8.05 3.68
CA LEU A 167 -7.81 7.94 4.96
C LEU A 167 -8.80 7.39 6.00
N VAL A 168 -8.45 6.29 6.64
CA VAL A 168 -9.21 5.66 7.71
C VAL A 168 -8.52 5.96 9.04
N GLU A 169 -9.27 6.54 9.96
CA GLU A 169 -8.82 6.89 11.31
C GLU A 169 -9.59 6.06 12.33
N TYR A 170 -8.87 5.32 13.16
CA TYR A 170 -9.44 4.31 14.07
C TYR A 170 -8.61 4.15 15.33
N THR A 171 -9.15 3.50 16.36
CA THR A 171 -8.42 3.07 17.55
C THR A 171 -8.48 1.56 17.70
N SER A 172 -7.51 0.98 18.43
CA SER A 172 -7.51 -0.45 18.78
C SER A 172 -7.91 -0.63 20.23
N SER A 173 -8.75 -1.62 20.54
CA SER A 173 -9.13 -1.96 21.91
C SER A 173 -7.91 -2.23 22.80
N GLU A 174 -6.87 -2.86 22.23
CA GLU A 174 -5.63 -3.16 22.96
C GLU A 174 -4.84 -1.91 23.38
N LEU A 175 -5.08 -0.76 22.73
CA LEU A 175 -4.53 0.53 23.16
C LEU A 175 -5.48 1.28 24.11
N MET A 176 -6.72 0.83 24.29
CA MET A 176 -7.67 1.43 25.24
C MET A 176 -7.45 0.94 26.67
N ASP A 177 -6.93 -0.28 26.83
CA ASP A 177 -6.73 -0.90 28.15
C ASP A 177 -5.66 -0.20 29.00
N TYR A 178 -4.80 0.64 28.39
CA TYR A 178 -3.83 1.47 29.12
C TYR A 178 -4.45 2.70 29.82
N SER A 179 -5.76 2.95 29.65
CA SER A 179 -6.43 4.06 30.34
C SER A 179 -6.88 3.74 31.78
N CYS A 180 -6.59 2.51 32.26
CA CYS A 180 -6.93 2.05 33.60
C CYS A 180 -5.73 1.91 34.56
N VAL A 181 -4.62 2.59 34.28
CA VAL A 181 -3.44 2.65 35.17
C VAL A 181 -3.11 4.09 35.53
#